data_AF-A0A0G1BBX8-F1
#
_entry.id   AF-A0A0G1BBX8-F1
#
_cell.length_a   1.000
_cell.length_b   1.000
_cell.length_c   1.000
_cell.angle_alpha   90.00
_cell.angle_beta   90.00
_cell.angle_gamma   90.00
#
_symmetry.space_group_name_H-M   'P 1'
#
loop_
_entity.id
_entity.type
_entity.pdbx_description
1 polymer ?
#
loop_
_entity_poly.entity_id
_entity_poly.type
_entity_poly.pdbx_seq_one_letter_code
_entity_poly.pdbx_strand_id
1 'polypeptide(L)'
;MKHQALLFLAIIPICLFLVTIATPAYAAESANEILTKVNQYRASYGLAAVRTDPLTCNFAATRAKEISDEFTHNGFYDRAKSKSMPYPHYKLVTENLARTPNHNAVEMWIKSPKHAANMRKDTPLVCVESYGDYYAYEGLAI
;
A
#
# COMPACT_ATOMS: atom_id res chain seq x y z
N MET A 1 69.21 -41.55 -7.00
CA MET A 1 69.44 -40.18 -6.49
C MET A 1 68.45 -39.26 -7.20
N LYS A 2 67.29 -39.02 -6.57
CA LYS A 2 66.81 -37.71 -6.06
C LYS A 2 66.89 -36.55 -7.06
N HIS A 3 65.71 -36.02 -7.42
CA HIS A 3 65.29 -34.60 -7.42
C HIS A 3 64.21 -34.39 -8.51
N GLN A 4 62.93 -34.57 -8.16
CA GLN A 4 62.00 -33.53 -7.66
C GLN A 4 61.63 -32.47 -8.71
N ALA A 5 60.45 -32.66 -9.31
CA ALA A 5 59.71 -31.63 -10.02
C ALA A 5 59.17 -30.61 -9.01
N LEU A 6 59.55 -29.33 -9.15
CA LEU A 6 58.91 -28.24 -8.42
C LEU A 6 57.59 -27.89 -9.11
N LEU A 7 56.47 -28.32 -8.52
CA LEU A 7 55.14 -27.84 -8.85
C LEU A 7 54.92 -26.55 -8.03
N PHE A 8 54.96 -25.38 -8.68
CA PHE A 8 54.55 -24.13 -8.05
C PHE A 8 53.02 -24.11 -7.92
N LEU A 9 52.51 -24.51 -6.76
CA LEU A 9 51.14 -24.21 -6.36
C LEU A 9 51.08 -22.72 -5.98
N ALA A 10 50.58 -21.89 -6.89
CA ALA A 10 50.16 -20.54 -6.58
C ALA A 10 48.90 -20.62 -5.70
N ILE A 11 49.05 -20.38 -4.41
CA ILE A 11 47.93 -20.19 -3.49
C ILE A 11 47.37 -18.80 -3.77
N ILE A 12 46.34 -18.74 -4.61
CA ILE A 12 45.54 -17.52 -4.79
C ILE A 12 44.73 -17.36 -3.50
N PRO A 13 44.89 -16.27 -2.72
CA PRO A 13 44.03 -16.03 -1.58
C PRO A 13 42.64 -15.76 -2.14
N ILE A 14 41.73 -16.70 -1.94
CA ILE A 14 40.30 -16.49 -2.18
C ILE A 14 39.86 -15.48 -1.12
N CYS A 15 39.96 -14.20 -1.47
CA CYS A 15 39.24 -13.15 -0.77
C CYS A 15 37.76 -13.48 -0.91
N LEU A 16 37.20 -14.07 0.14
CA LEU A 16 35.79 -14.32 0.29
C LEU A 16 35.09 -12.96 0.36
N PHE A 17 34.78 -12.39 -0.81
CA PHE A 17 33.90 -11.25 -0.94
C PHE A 17 32.52 -11.72 -0.50
N LEU A 18 32.15 -11.40 0.75
CA LEU A 18 30.77 -11.43 1.20
C LEU A 18 30.00 -10.45 0.30
N VAL A 19 29.38 -10.97 -0.76
CA VAL A 19 28.38 -10.25 -1.53
C VAL A 19 27.15 -10.15 -0.63
N THR A 20 27.07 -9.08 0.15
CA THR A 20 25.82 -8.68 0.80
C THR A 20 24.85 -8.33 -0.31
N ILE A 21 23.94 -9.27 -0.61
CA ILE A 21 22.81 -9.00 -1.49
C ILE A 21 21.90 -8.04 -0.73
N ALA A 22 22.08 -6.74 -0.97
CA ALA A 22 21.16 -5.74 -0.43
C ALA A 22 19.80 -5.99 -1.07
N THR A 23 18.84 -6.48 -0.29
CA THR A 23 17.44 -6.49 -0.70
C THR A 23 17.05 -5.03 -0.96
N PRO A 24 16.49 -4.69 -2.13
CA PRO A 24 16.09 -3.32 -2.39
C PRO A 24 15.04 -2.92 -1.34
N ALA A 25 15.38 -1.91 -0.54
CA ALA A 25 14.38 -1.24 0.28
C ALA A 25 13.42 -0.55 -0.68
N TYR A 26 12.18 -1.05 -0.78
CA TYR A 26 11.13 -0.32 -1.49
C TYR A 26 10.88 0.96 -0.70
N ALA A 27 11.07 2.12 -1.32
CA ALA A 27 10.73 3.39 -0.72
C ALA A 27 9.20 3.46 -0.54
N ALA A 28 8.77 4.16 0.51
CA ALA A 28 7.36 4.39 0.73
C ALA A 28 6.74 5.15 -0.45
N GLU A 29 5.64 4.61 -0.99
CA GLU A 29 4.91 5.26 -2.07
C GLU A 29 4.26 6.54 -1.55
N SER A 30 4.44 7.65 -2.27
CA SER A 30 3.81 8.92 -1.90
C SER A 30 2.29 8.84 -2.08
N ALA A 31 1.53 9.60 -1.30
CA ALA A 31 0.07 9.67 -1.44
C ALA A 31 -0.39 10.02 -2.88
N ASN A 32 0.40 10.85 -3.59
CA ASN A 32 0.15 11.20 -4.99
C ASN A 32 0.35 10.03 -5.96
N GLU A 33 1.37 9.19 -5.75
CA GLU A 33 1.61 8.01 -6.56
C GLU A 33 0.49 6.97 -6.36
N ILE A 34 0.07 6.74 -5.11
CA ILE A 34 -1.03 5.81 -4.80
C ILE A 34 -2.33 6.26 -5.47
N LEU A 35 -2.69 7.53 -5.36
CA LEU A 35 -3.89 8.07 -6.01
C LEU A 35 -3.80 7.95 -7.54
N THR A 36 -2.60 8.13 -8.11
CA THR A 36 -2.35 7.94 -9.54
C THR A 36 -2.65 6.51 -9.95
N LYS A 37 -2.17 5.50 -9.21
CA LYS A 37 -2.47 4.08 -9.48
C LYS A 37 -3.96 3.76 -9.36
N VAL A 38 -4.65 4.31 -8.34
CA VAL A 38 -6.12 4.17 -8.21
C VAL A 38 -6.80 4.74 -9.46
N ASN A 39 -6.41 5.93 -9.91
CA ASN A 39 -7.00 6.57 -11.09
C ASN A 39 -6.67 5.84 -12.40
N GLN A 40 -5.48 5.27 -12.54
CA GLN A 40 -5.15 4.41 -13.67
C GLN A 40 -6.04 3.16 -13.70
N TYR A 41 -6.25 2.53 -12.55
CA TYR A 41 -7.18 1.41 -12.45
C TYR A 41 -8.61 1.82 -12.81
N ARG A 42 -9.10 2.96 -12.31
CA ARG A 42 -10.43 3.48 -12.68
C ARG A 42 -10.57 3.77 -14.17
N ALA A 43 -9.55 4.39 -14.76
CA ALA A 43 -9.51 4.70 -16.20
C ALA A 43 -9.58 3.42 -17.06
N SER A 44 -8.99 2.30 -16.60
CA SER A 44 -9.11 1.01 -17.30
C SER A 44 -10.55 0.47 -17.39
N TYR A 45 -11.47 1.00 -16.57
CA TYR A 45 -12.92 0.71 -16.61
C TYR A 45 -13.75 1.85 -17.22
N GLY A 46 -13.12 2.87 -17.81
CA GLY A 46 -13.81 4.05 -18.34
C GLY A 46 -14.45 4.93 -17.28
N LEU A 47 -14.01 4.85 -16.02
CA LEU A 47 -14.53 5.64 -14.91
C LEU A 47 -13.77 6.96 -14.76
N ALA A 48 -14.48 8.00 -14.32
CA ALA A 48 -13.88 9.30 -14.02
C ALA A 48 -12.82 9.19 -12.90
N ALA A 49 -11.78 10.01 -13.00
CA ALA A 49 -10.77 10.13 -11.97
C ALA A 49 -11.37 10.67 -10.66
N VAL A 50 -10.89 10.13 -9.55
CA VAL A 50 -11.16 10.63 -8.19
C VAL A 50 -10.09 11.63 -7.78
N ARG A 51 -10.43 12.46 -6.80
CA ARG A 51 -9.52 13.44 -6.21
C ARG A 51 -9.51 13.32 -4.70
N THR A 52 -8.44 13.82 -4.08
CA THR A 52 -8.36 13.91 -2.63
C THR A 52 -9.21 15.05 -2.07
N ASP A 53 -9.53 14.91 -0.79
CA ASP A 53 -10.24 15.89 0.03
C ASP A 53 -9.69 15.82 1.46
N PRO A 54 -9.49 16.95 2.16
CA PRO A 54 -8.90 16.94 3.50
C PRO A 54 -9.65 16.08 4.52
N LEU A 55 -10.99 16.03 4.50
CA LEU A 55 -11.74 15.18 5.44
C LEU A 55 -11.51 13.70 5.13
N THR A 56 -11.50 13.35 3.85
CA THR A 56 -11.26 11.96 3.42
C THR A 56 -9.85 11.50 3.77
N CYS A 57 -8.84 12.36 3.60
CA CYS A 57 -7.46 12.05 3.99
C CYS A 57 -7.27 11.98 5.50
N ASN A 58 -7.85 12.90 6.27
CA ASN A 58 -7.79 12.84 7.73
C ASN A 58 -8.42 11.55 8.28
N PHE A 59 -9.51 11.11 7.66
CA PHE A 59 -10.13 9.85 8.05
C PHE A 59 -9.28 8.64 7.64
N ALA A 60 -8.75 8.61 6.41
CA ALA A 60 -7.83 7.56 5.98
C ALA A 60 -6.60 7.46 6.90
N ALA A 61 -6.00 8.59 7.31
CA ALA A 61 -4.87 8.60 8.24
C ALA A 61 -5.25 8.05 9.63
N THR A 62 -6.42 8.45 10.15
CA THR A 62 -6.98 7.89 11.40
C THR A 62 -7.12 6.37 11.28
N ARG A 63 -7.71 5.90 10.17
CA ARG A 63 -7.93 4.48 9.93
C ARG A 63 -6.62 3.71 9.77
N ALA A 64 -5.65 4.24 9.02
CA ALA A 64 -4.33 3.61 8.87
C ALA A 64 -3.62 3.41 10.23
N LYS A 65 -3.76 4.38 11.15
CA LYS A 65 -3.25 4.24 12.52
C LYS A 65 -4.05 3.22 13.33
N GLU A 66 -5.38 3.30 13.35
CA GLU A 66 -6.24 2.36 14.10
C GLU A 66 -6.00 0.90 13.67
N ILE A 67 -5.85 0.64 12.36
CA ILE A 67 -5.63 -0.72 11.86
C ILE A 67 -4.22 -1.25 12.11
N SER A 68 -3.28 -0.37 12.48
CA SER A 68 -1.93 -0.78 12.89
C SER A 68 -1.92 -1.43 14.28
N ASP A 69 -2.88 -1.07 15.12
CA ASP A 69 -3.14 -1.69 16.42
C ASP A 69 -3.99 -2.96 16.26
N GLU A 70 -5.08 -2.88 15.49
CA GLU A 70 -5.96 -4.01 15.21
C GLU A 70 -6.45 -3.99 13.75
N PHE A 71 -5.98 -4.93 12.92
CA PHE A 71 -6.31 -4.97 11.49
C PHE A 71 -7.75 -5.44 11.23
N THR A 72 -8.71 -4.54 11.39
CA THR A 72 -10.15 -4.79 11.24
C THR A 72 -10.90 -3.60 10.64
N HIS A 73 -12.04 -3.89 10.01
CA HIS A 73 -13.00 -2.91 9.51
C HIS A 73 -13.96 -2.37 10.60
N ASN A 74 -13.88 -2.86 11.85
CA ASN A 74 -14.83 -2.48 12.91
C ASN A 74 -14.91 -0.96 13.13
N GLY A 75 -13.77 -0.26 13.17
CA GLY A 75 -13.74 1.19 13.35
C GLY A 75 -14.52 1.96 12.27
N PHE A 76 -14.53 1.46 11.03
CA PHE A 76 -15.35 2.01 9.95
C PHE A 76 -16.83 1.64 10.10
N TYR A 77 -17.13 0.36 10.34
CA TYR A 77 -18.51 -0.12 10.45
C TYR A 77 -19.27 0.48 11.64
N ASP A 78 -18.60 0.62 12.79
CA ASP A 78 -19.19 1.23 13.97
C ASP A 78 -19.51 2.70 13.74
N ARG A 79 -18.65 3.44 13.01
CA ARG A 79 -18.91 4.83 12.63
C ARG A 79 -20.06 4.95 11.64
N ALA A 80 -20.12 4.08 10.64
CA ALA A 80 -21.24 4.05 9.70
C ALA A 80 -22.57 3.74 10.41
N LYS A 81 -22.58 2.72 11.29
CA LYS A 81 -23.77 2.29 12.04
C LYS A 81 -24.26 3.34 13.02
N SER A 82 -23.34 3.97 13.77
CA SER A 82 -23.65 5.01 14.75
C SER A 82 -23.83 6.41 14.13
N LYS A 83 -23.67 6.53 12.80
CA LYS A 83 -23.69 7.80 12.06
C LYS A 83 -22.66 8.81 12.59
N SER A 84 -21.51 8.32 13.05
CA SER A 84 -20.39 9.13 13.57
C SER A 84 -19.20 9.19 12.60
N MET A 85 -19.43 8.94 11.32
CA MET A 85 -18.44 9.21 10.27
C MET A 85 -18.00 10.68 10.33
N PRO A 86 -16.71 11.01 10.10
CA PRO A 86 -16.19 12.38 10.20
C PRO A 86 -16.56 13.24 8.98
N TYR A 87 -17.71 12.96 8.37
CA TYR A 87 -18.23 13.65 7.19
C TYR A 87 -19.54 14.33 7.58
N PRO A 88 -19.72 15.62 7.25
CA PRO A 88 -20.94 16.34 7.60
C PRO A 88 -22.17 15.72 6.94
N HIS A 89 -22.04 15.28 5.69
CA HIS A 89 -23.05 14.56 4.92
C HIS A 89 -22.38 13.55 3.98
N TYR A 90 -23.02 12.40 3.75
CA TYR A 90 -22.56 11.41 2.79
C TYR A 90 -23.73 10.56 2.27
N LYS A 91 -23.70 10.22 0.98
CA LYS A 91 -24.59 9.23 0.34
C LYS A 91 -23.97 7.85 0.32
N LEU A 92 -22.65 7.78 0.14
CA LEU A 92 -21.91 6.53 0.04
C LEU A 92 -20.52 6.72 0.62
N VAL A 93 -20.07 5.69 1.36
CA VAL A 93 -18.70 5.57 1.88
C VAL A 93 -18.17 4.18 1.60
N THR A 94 -16.86 4.05 1.37
CA THR A 94 -16.19 2.77 1.10
C THR A 94 -14.81 2.72 1.73
N GLU A 95 -14.42 1.56 2.26
CA GLU A 95 -13.08 1.33 2.83
C GLU A 95 -12.38 0.15 2.14
N ASN A 96 -11.09 0.30 1.81
CA ASN A 96 -10.20 -0.84 1.60
C ASN A 96 -9.03 -0.76 2.57
N LEU A 97 -8.65 -1.91 3.13
CA LEU A 97 -7.50 -2.02 4.01
C LEU A 97 -6.42 -2.90 3.36
N ALA A 98 -5.16 -2.59 3.57
CA ALA A 98 -4.05 -3.48 3.23
C ALA A 98 -2.97 -3.43 4.31
N ARG A 99 -2.26 -4.54 4.44
CA ARG A 99 -1.00 -4.60 5.18
C ARG A 99 0.08 -5.13 4.24
N THR A 100 1.07 -4.31 3.92
CA THR A 100 2.17 -4.69 3.03
C THR A 100 3.42 -3.85 3.26
N PRO A 101 4.59 -4.47 3.47
CA PRO A 101 5.87 -3.76 3.52
C PRO A 101 6.39 -3.38 2.12
N ASN A 102 5.76 -3.90 1.06
CA ASN A 102 6.23 -3.71 -0.32
C ASN A 102 5.58 -2.51 -1.02
N HIS A 103 4.82 -1.69 -0.28
CA HIS A 103 4.15 -0.49 -0.81
C HIS A 103 3.31 -0.78 -2.08
N ASN A 104 2.61 -1.91 -2.11
CA ASN A 104 1.84 -2.40 -3.28
C ASN A 104 0.35 -2.62 -2.97
N ALA A 105 -0.22 -1.76 -2.12
CA ALA A 105 -1.60 -1.88 -1.63
C ALA A 105 -2.64 -1.85 -2.76
N VAL A 106 -2.45 -0.98 -3.77
CA VAL A 106 -3.37 -0.86 -4.91
C VAL A 106 -3.40 -2.14 -5.73
N GLU A 107 -2.25 -2.72 -6.02
CA GLU A 107 -2.13 -3.98 -6.76
C GLU A 107 -2.78 -5.14 -6.01
N MET A 108 -2.66 -5.17 -4.67
CA MET A 108 -3.37 -6.14 -3.83
C MET A 108 -4.89 -5.93 -3.88
N TRP A 109 -5.36 -4.69 -3.82
CA TRP A 109 -6.80 -4.39 -3.91
C TRP A 109 -7.39 -4.74 -5.27
N ILE A 110 -6.67 -4.50 -6.37
CA ILE A 110 -7.09 -4.88 -7.74
C ILE A 110 -7.33 -6.40 -7.83
N LYS A 111 -6.49 -7.21 -7.18
CA LYS A 111 -6.58 -8.67 -7.20
C LYS A 111 -7.71 -9.23 -6.33
N SER A 112 -8.28 -8.43 -5.43
CA SER A 112 -9.41 -8.83 -4.58
C SER A 112 -10.72 -8.29 -5.17
N PRO A 113 -11.66 -9.15 -5.62
CA PRO A 113 -12.91 -8.69 -6.22
C PRO A 113 -13.70 -7.68 -5.36
N LYS A 114 -13.71 -7.86 -4.03
CA LYS A 114 -14.38 -6.96 -3.09
C LYS A 114 -13.69 -5.59 -3.01
N HIS A 115 -12.36 -5.56 -2.90
CA HIS A 115 -11.62 -4.29 -2.82
C HIS A 115 -11.61 -3.54 -4.16
N ALA A 116 -11.46 -4.28 -5.26
CA ALA A 116 -11.55 -3.80 -6.63
C ALA A 116 -12.93 -3.20 -6.94
N ALA A 117 -14.01 -3.71 -6.32
CA ALA A 117 -15.34 -3.13 -6.45
C ALA A 117 -15.45 -1.76 -5.76
N ASN A 118 -14.83 -1.58 -4.59
CA ASN A 118 -14.82 -0.29 -3.89
C ASN A 118 -14.12 0.80 -4.69
N MET A 119 -12.95 0.50 -5.29
CA MET A 119 -12.24 1.47 -6.16
C MET A 119 -13.02 1.88 -7.42
N ARG A 120 -14.04 1.10 -7.80
CA ARG A 120 -14.92 1.39 -8.95
C ARG A 120 -16.23 2.08 -8.55
N LYS A 121 -16.48 2.30 -7.26
CA LYS A 121 -17.69 3.01 -6.82
C LYS A 121 -17.66 4.47 -7.25
N ASP A 122 -18.85 5.07 -7.32
CA ASP A 122 -19.04 6.48 -7.58
C ASP A 122 -18.82 7.28 -6.29
N THR A 123 -17.59 7.27 -5.80
CA THR A 123 -17.08 8.04 -4.67
C THR A 123 -16.05 9.03 -5.21
N PRO A 124 -16.45 10.24 -5.65
CA PRO A 124 -15.56 11.18 -6.34
C PRO A 124 -14.40 11.68 -5.47
N LEU A 125 -14.56 11.58 -4.14
CA LEU A 125 -13.52 11.93 -3.16
C LEU A 125 -12.90 10.64 -2.64
N VAL A 126 -11.59 10.49 -2.83
CA VAL A 126 -10.84 9.33 -2.36
C VAL A 126 -9.53 9.78 -1.77
N CYS A 127 -9.14 9.18 -0.66
CA CYS A 127 -7.79 9.30 -0.14
C CYS A 127 -7.25 7.94 0.29
N VAL A 128 -5.93 7.77 0.17
CA VAL A 128 -5.23 6.61 0.70
C VAL A 128 -4.10 7.12 1.56
N GLU A 129 -4.09 6.70 2.82
CA GLU A 129 -3.05 7.05 3.78
C GLU A 129 -2.43 5.78 4.36
N SER A 130 -1.24 5.93 4.92
CA SER A 130 -0.50 4.82 5.51
C SER A 130 0.09 5.14 6.88
N TYR A 131 0.27 4.10 7.69
CA TYR A 131 0.99 4.15 8.96
C TYR A 131 1.87 2.90 9.05
N GLY A 132 3.15 3.03 8.72
CA GLY A 132 4.04 1.88 8.51
C GLY A 132 3.56 1.01 7.34
N ASP A 133 3.41 -0.29 7.55
CA ASP A 133 2.95 -1.23 6.52
C ASP A 133 1.42 -1.23 6.31
N TYR A 134 0.69 -0.39 7.03
CA TYR A 134 -0.78 -0.41 7.05
C TYR A 134 -1.35 0.71 6.19
N TYR A 135 -2.28 0.36 5.30
CA TYR A 135 -2.92 1.29 4.35
C TYR A 135 -4.42 1.28 4.53
N ALA A 136 -4.99 2.48 4.53
CA ALA A 136 -6.44 2.68 4.50
C ALA A 136 -6.80 3.53 3.28
N TYR A 137 -7.66 2.98 2.42
CA TYR A 137 -8.38 3.69 1.37
C TYR A 137 -9.73 4.11 1.93
N GLU A 138 -10.07 5.38 1.80
CA GLU A 138 -11.39 5.91 2.10
C GLU A 138 -11.99 6.56 0.85
N GLY A 139 -13.21 6.18 0.51
CA GLY A 139 -13.99 6.77 -0.58
C GLY A 139 -15.26 7.41 -0.05
N LEU A 140 -15.58 8.61 -0.52
CA LEU A 140 -16.71 9.43 -0.11
C LEU A 140 -17.49 9.95 -1.34
N ALA A 141 -18.82 9.84 -1.25
CA ALA A 141 -19.78 10.56 -2.10
C ALA A 141 -20.72 11.39 -1.21
N ILE A 142 -20.91 12.66 -1.57
CA ILE A 142 -21.77 13.63 -0.87
C ILE A 142 -23.11 13.78 -1.58
#